data_AF-A0A511ZFD5-F1
#
_entry.id   AF-A0A511ZFD5-F1
#
_cell.length_a   1.000
_cell.length_b   1.000
_cell.length_c   1.000
_cell.angle_alpha   90.00
_cell.angle_beta   90.00
_cell.angle_gamma   90.00
#
_symmetry.space_group_name_H-M   'P 1'
#
loop_
_entity.id
_entity.type
_entity.pdbx_description
1 polymer ?
#
loop_
_entity_poly.entity_id
_entity_poly.type
_entity_poly.pdbx_seq_one_letter_code
_entity_poly.pdbx_strand_id
1 'polypeptide(L)'
;MQNYHWEPLSLQEIRYLMKDISIPWWIAGGWALDLHYGKQTRKHEDMDILIRKTHLPFLKKYLGESYELFLANKGSLSKLTDSENLNIQSGSIWVKMKHEIIWLFEIMLIDTENNEWIYKRNNQIKRPLSEIGAITEDDIPYIKPEIQLLYKGGSSVIRQKDNNDLERMLPILKRDEMKWLHHALSQQFNREHPWLQIINDKIQSLPSHALVIGGTGMLSEASLWLADRSNKVSIIARDQSKMESLITKANYSAPITPLLVDYTDSAMLKDKIRSCIHQNGPIDLVIAWIHSNSNNALDIIDWEVSKESSDWKLYHILGSSSNLTQIKEAALKKYPGCQYRQVQLGFILEKEHSRWLTNQEISEGVIDAVANEKSVKVIGTLEPWDRRP
;
A
#
# COMPACT_ATOMS: atom_id res chain seq x y z
N MET A 1 13.20 20.70 32.67
CA MET A 1 13.34 20.46 31.22
C MET A 1 12.89 21.73 30.52
N GLN A 2 13.70 22.26 29.61
CA GLN A 2 13.33 23.45 28.85
C GLN A 2 12.16 23.07 27.94
N ASN A 3 10.99 23.68 28.15
CA ASN A 3 9.78 23.35 27.40
C ASN A 3 9.78 24.22 26.15
N TYR A 4 10.15 23.64 25.01
CA TYR A 4 10.16 24.34 23.73
C TYR A 4 8.74 24.43 23.17
N HIS A 5 8.34 25.59 22.65
CA HIS A 5 7.01 25.80 22.10
C HIS A 5 6.99 25.44 20.60
N TRP A 6 6.04 24.59 20.19
CA TRP A 6 5.91 24.11 18.82
C TRP A 6 4.54 24.48 18.25
N GLU A 7 4.54 25.02 17.03
CA GLU A 7 3.34 25.17 16.20
C GLU A 7 3.69 24.65 14.79
N PRO A 8 3.55 23.33 14.56
CA PRO A 8 4.00 22.73 13.31
C PRO A 8 3.26 23.29 12.11
N LEU A 9 4.00 23.59 11.04
CA LEU A 9 3.39 23.93 9.76
C LEU A 9 2.58 22.75 9.21
N SER A 10 1.48 23.06 8.53
CA SER A 10 0.68 22.10 7.79
C SER A 10 1.41 21.56 6.56
N LEU A 11 0.92 20.45 6.01
CA LEU A 11 1.44 19.87 4.77
C LEU A 11 1.46 20.88 3.61
N GLN A 12 0.42 21.71 3.48
CA GLN A 12 0.33 22.69 2.39
C GLN A 12 1.30 23.86 2.61
N GLU A 13 1.50 24.29 3.85
CA GLU A 13 2.51 25.31 4.17
C GLU A 13 3.93 24.79 3.89
N ILE A 14 4.24 23.53 4.23
CA ILE A 14 5.53 22.92 3.87
C ILE A 14 5.69 22.79 2.36
N ARG A 15 4.67 22.31 1.65
CA ARG A 15 4.69 22.23 0.18
C ARG A 15 4.98 23.60 -0.43
N TYR A 16 4.28 24.64 0.02
CA TYR A 16 4.50 26.01 -0.46
C TYR A 16 5.89 26.54 -0.11
N LEU A 17 6.36 26.30 1.12
CA LEU A 17 7.69 26.70 1.57
C LEU A 17 8.79 26.05 0.72
N MET A 18 8.63 24.77 0.37
CA MET A 18 9.66 23.97 -0.30
C MET A 18 9.51 23.91 -1.83
N LYS A 19 8.55 24.63 -2.42
CA LYS A 19 8.18 24.50 -3.85
C LYS A 19 9.32 24.80 -4.83
N ASP A 20 10.19 25.76 -4.51
CA ASP A 20 11.25 26.24 -5.41
C ASP A 20 12.64 25.65 -5.06
N ILE A 21 12.69 24.73 -4.09
CA ILE A 21 13.96 24.17 -3.64
C ILE A 21 14.48 23.15 -4.65
N SER A 22 15.73 23.31 -5.09
CA SER A 22 16.35 22.43 -6.12
C SER A 22 17.02 21.17 -5.53
N ILE A 23 16.63 20.74 -4.33
CA ILE A 23 17.14 19.53 -3.70
C ILE A 23 15.99 18.55 -3.39
N PRO A 24 16.25 17.23 -3.45
CA PRO A 24 15.30 16.25 -2.94
C PRO A 24 15.04 16.43 -1.44
N TRP A 25 13.76 16.37 -1.08
CA TRP A 25 13.25 16.39 0.28
C TRP A 25 12.03 15.48 0.38
N TRP A 26 11.68 15.05 1.60
CA TRP A 26 10.51 14.19 1.82
C TRP A 26 9.84 14.54 3.15
N ILE A 27 8.52 14.53 3.20
CA ILE A 27 7.78 14.43 4.46
C ILE A 27 8.11 13.09 5.12
N ALA A 28 8.27 13.12 6.44
CA ALA A 28 8.59 11.96 7.27
C ALA A 28 7.63 11.86 8.47
N GLY A 29 7.96 11.00 9.42
CA GLY A 29 7.22 10.86 10.66
C GLY A 29 5.83 10.28 10.47
N GLY A 30 4.88 10.69 11.31
CA GLY A 30 3.49 10.25 11.20
C GLY A 30 2.79 10.74 9.94
N TRP A 31 3.15 11.94 9.46
CA TRP A 31 2.59 12.51 8.24
C TRP A 31 2.90 11.69 7.00
N ALA A 32 4.11 11.14 6.87
CA ALA A 32 4.45 10.27 5.74
C ALA A 32 3.58 9.01 5.67
N LEU A 33 3.23 8.43 6.82
CA LEU A 33 2.33 7.28 6.88
C LEU A 33 0.92 7.67 6.48
N ASP A 34 0.42 8.82 6.93
CA ASP A 34 -0.92 9.31 6.57
C ASP A 34 -1.03 9.72 5.10
N LEU A 35 0.04 10.29 4.52
CA LEU A 35 0.14 10.58 3.08
C LEU A 35 0.05 9.28 2.27
N HIS A 36 0.75 8.22 2.69
CA HIS A 36 0.65 6.91 2.04
C HIS A 36 -0.73 6.26 2.25
N TYR A 37 -1.33 6.44 3.43
CA TYR A 37 -2.65 5.91 3.77
C TYR A 37 -3.78 6.65 3.03
N GLY A 38 -3.52 7.84 2.49
CA GLY A 38 -4.49 8.67 1.75
C GLY A 38 -5.44 9.47 2.63
N LYS A 39 -5.28 9.43 3.95
CA LYS A 39 -6.04 10.26 4.90
C LYS A 39 -5.32 10.40 6.23
N GLN A 40 -5.65 11.45 6.97
CA GLN A 40 -5.15 11.64 8.33
C GLN A 40 -5.78 10.62 9.30
N THR A 41 -4.94 9.92 10.07
CA THR A 41 -5.36 8.81 10.95
C THR A 41 -5.29 9.16 12.43
N ARG A 42 -4.52 10.20 12.78
CA ARG A 42 -4.43 10.78 14.13
C ARG A 42 -3.91 12.21 14.06
N LYS A 43 -4.02 12.94 15.17
CA LYS A 43 -3.31 14.22 15.32
C LYS A 43 -1.79 13.98 15.31
N HIS A 44 -1.07 14.84 14.59
CA HIS A 44 0.40 14.90 14.62
C HIS A 44 0.81 16.18 15.37
N GLU A 45 1.81 16.05 16.23
CA GLU A 45 2.32 17.13 17.08
C GLU A 45 3.59 17.76 16.50
N ASP A 46 4.11 17.16 15.43
CA ASP A 46 5.37 17.44 14.78
C ASP A 46 5.20 17.46 13.26
N MET A 47 6.17 18.11 12.60
CA MET A 47 6.34 18.10 11.15
C MET A 47 7.80 17.75 10.87
N ASP A 48 8.03 16.55 10.35
CA ASP A 48 9.36 16.03 10.05
C ASP A 48 9.64 16.09 8.55
N ILE A 49 10.78 16.63 8.17
CA ILE A 49 11.26 16.71 6.79
C ILE A 49 12.60 15.98 6.69
N LEU A 50 12.76 15.08 5.73
CA LEU A 50 14.04 14.45 5.43
C LEU A 50 14.75 15.18 4.29
N ILE A 51 16.04 15.44 4.48
CA ILE A 51 16.94 15.82 3.38
C ILE A 51 18.25 15.04 3.48
N ARG A 52 18.98 14.95 2.38
CA ARG A 52 20.36 14.45 2.40
C ARG A 52 21.23 15.40 3.22
N LYS A 53 22.08 14.85 4.07
CA LYS A 53 23.03 15.64 4.88
C LYS A 53 23.88 16.59 4.03
N THR A 54 24.30 16.16 2.85
CA THR A 54 25.07 16.96 1.88
C THR A 54 24.29 18.16 1.33
N HIS A 55 22.97 18.20 1.48
CA HIS A 55 22.12 19.29 0.99
C HIS A 55 21.79 20.35 2.06
N LEU A 56 22.23 20.16 3.31
CA LEU A 56 21.96 21.11 4.38
C LEU A 56 22.46 22.54 4.07
N PRO A 57 23.64 22.77 3.44
CA PRO A 57 24.05 24.13 3.06
C PRO A 57 23.09 24.80 2.07
N PHE A 58 22.53 24.03 1.13
CA PHE A 58 21.57 24.54 0.15
C PHE A 58 20.25 24.91 0.82
N LEU A 59 19.74 24.05 1.71
CA LEU A 59 18.53 24.32 2.48
C LEU A 59 18.71 25.57 3.36
N LYS A 60 19.84 25.68 4.05
CA LYS A 60 20.13 26.82 4.91
C LYS A 60 20.17 28.13 4.12
N LYS A 61 20.78 28.13 2.93
CA LYS A 61 20.76 29.28 2.02
C LYS A 61 19.33 29.62 1.58
N TYR A 62 18.56 28.61 1.21
CA TYR A 62 17.18 28.76 0.71
C TYR A 62 16.23 29.35 1.78
N LEU A 63 16.31 28.86 3.02
CA LEU A 63 15.46 29.33 4.12
C LEU A 63 16.00 30.57 4.84
N GLY A 64 17.28 30.90 4.64
CA GLY A 64 18.05 31.82 5.47
C GLY A 64 17.59 33.28 5.45
N GLU A 65 16.72 33.68 4.52
CA GLU A 65 16.12 35.02 4.51
C GLU A 65 15.12 35.20 5.65
N SER A 66 14.24 34.21 5.87
CA SER A 66 13.09 34.31 6.79
C SER A 66 13.21 33.41 8.02
N TYR A 67 14.06 32.39 7.99
CA TYR A 67 14.14 31.37 9.04
C TYR A 67 15.52 31.28 9.68
N GLU A 68 15.54 30.76 10.90
CA GLU A 68 16.74 30.35 11.63
C GLU A 68 16.74 28.84 11.81
N LEU A 69 17.90 28.23 11.59
CA LEU A 69 18.12 26.80 11.70
C LEU A 69 19.01 26.52 12.91
N PHE A 70 18.62 25.55 13.74
CA PHE A 70 19.34 25.17 14.94
C PHE A 70 19.61 23.67 14.96
N LEU A 71 20.85 23.27 15.19
CA LEU A 71 21.19 21.88 15.46
C LEU A 71 20.72 21.50 16.87
N ALA A 72 19.75 20.60 16.94
CA ALA A 72 19.31 19.92 18.15
C ALA A 72 20.08 18.59 18.28
N ASN A 73 20.92 18.46 19.31
CA ASN A 73 21.72 17.26 19.53
C ASN A 73 21.93 17.01 21.03
N LYS A 74 21.55 15.82 21.51
CA LYS A 74 21.72 15.38 22.91
C LYS A 74 21.26 16.43 23.95
N GLY A 75 20.12 17.08 23.70
CA GLY A 75 19.55 18.09 24.59
C GLY A 75 20.18 19.49 24.48
N SER A 76 21.20 19.67 23.65
CA SER A 76 21.75 20.97 23.30
C SER A 76 21.13 21.52 22.01
N LEU A 77 21.02 22.83 21.93
CA LEU A 77 20.50 23.54 20.78
C LEU A 77 21.50 24.65 20.37
N SER A 78 21.99 24.59 19.15
CA SER A 78 23.02 25.52 18.65
C SER A 78 22.61 26.10 17.29
N LYS A 79 22.65 27.44 17.16
CA LYS A 79 22.28 28.11 15.91
C LYS A 79 23.31 27.80 14.83
N LEU A 80 22.87 27.37 13.65
CA LEU A 80 23.77 27.12 12.52
C LEU A 80 24.28 28.44 11.94
N THR A 81 25.60 28.68 12.02
CA THR A 81 26.26 29.87 11.47
C THR A 81 26.93 29.58 10.11
N ASP A 82 27.24 30.61 9.30
CA ASP A 82 27.80 30.44 7.95
C ASP A 82 29.25 29.93 7.93
N SER A 83 29.96 30.08 9.06
CA SER A 83 31.36 29.70 9.24
C SER A 83 31.58 28.22 9.59
N GLU A 84 30.52 27.45 9.81
CA GLU A 84 30.65 26.07 10.29
C GLU A 84 30.77 25.10 9.11
N ASN A 85 31.91 24.42 9.02
CA ASN A 85 31.97 23.12 8.35
C ASN A 85 31.07 22.17 9.15
N LEU A 86 29.84 21.98 8.69
CA LEU A 86 28.80 21.18 9.35
C LEU A 86 29.12 19.69 9.26
N ASN A 87 30.14 19.23 9.99
CA ASN A 87 30.38 17.81 10.23
C ASN A 87 29.39 17.30 11.30
N ILE A 88 28.10 17.38 10.99
CA ILE A 88 27.01 16.98 11.91
C ILE A 88 26.98 15.46 11.99
N GLN A 89 27.58 14.89 13.03
CA GLN A 89 27.57 13.44 13.21
C GLN A 89 26.21 12.91 13.69
N SER A 90 25.44 13.71 14.42
CA SER A 90 24.16 13.31 14.99
C SER A 90 23.27 14.52 15.25
N GLY A 91 21.97 14.27 15.41
CA GLY A 91 20.97 15.28 15.70
C GLY A 91 20.05 15.55 14.51
N SER A 92 19.28 16.61 14.65
CA SER A 92 18.33 17.12 13.67
C SER A 92 18.35 18.65 13.69
N ILE A 93 17.76 19.27 12.66
CA ILE A 93 17.74 20.72 12.54
C ILE A 93 16.34 21.22 12.85
N TRP A 94 16.20 22.01 13.91
CA TRP A 94 14.95 22.65 14.25
C TRP A 94 14.87 24.01 13.55
N VAL A 95 13.69 24.34 13.04
CA VAL A 95 13.47 25.55 12.25
C VAL A 95 12.40 26.43 12.89
N LYS A 96 12.68 27.73 12.96
CA LYS A 96 11.74 28.77 13.37
C LYS A 96 11.90 30.01 12.50
N MET A 97 10.89 30.88 12.47
CA MET A 97 11.05 32.19 11.83
C MET A 97 12.07 33.03 12.60
N LYS A 98 12.77 33.92 11.88
CA LYS A 98 13.68 34.88 12.50
C LYS A 98 12.94 35.75 13.51
N HIS A 99 13.61 36.03 14.62
CA HIS A 99 13.09 36.82 15.74
C HIS A 99 11.92 36.20 16.51
N GLU A 100 11.39 35.05 16.06
CA GLU A 100 10.36 34.29 16.77
C GLU A 100 10.95 33.24 17.71
N ILE A 101 10.14 32.74 18.64
CA ILE A 101 10.52 31.68 19.59
C ILE A 101 9.85 30.33 19.33
N ILE A 102 8.91 30.29 18.38
CA ILE A 102 8.07 29.12 18.08
C ILE A 102 8.75 28.24 17.03
N TRP A 103 8.87 26.95 17.32
CA TRP A 103 9.41 25.96 16.39
C TRP A 103 8.32 25.45 15.44
N LEU A 104 8.67 25.33 14.16
CA LEU A 104 7.73 25.14 13.07
C LEU A 104 7.85 23.77 12.40
N PHE A 105 9.06 23.23 12.30
CA PHE A 105 9.30 21.88 11.77
C PHE A 105 10.73 21.43 12.11
N GLU A 106 10.93 20.13 12.01
CA GLU A 106 12.20 19.46 12.24
C GLU A 106 12.72 18.87 10.92
N ILE A 107 14.00 19.07 10.64
CA ILE A 107 14.68 18.48 9.50
C ILE A 107 15.58 17.37 9.99
N MET A 108 15.28 16.17 9.54
CA MET A 108 16.04 14.95 9.76
C MET A 108 17.03 14.77 8.61
N LEU A 109 18.30 14.59 8.95
CA LEU A 109 19.36 14.38 7.96
C LEU A 109 19.53 12.88 7.70
N ILE A 110 19.50 12.49 6.43
CA ILE A 110 19.83 11.13 6.00
C ILE A 110 21.26 11.05 5.47
N ASP A 111 21.91 9.93 5.77
CA ASP A 111 23.21 9.58 5.22
C ASP A 111 23.05 8.91 3.86
N THR A 112 23.97 9.22 2.94
CA THR A 112 23.96 8.65 1.59
C THR A 112 25.38 8.38 1.11
N GLU A 113 25.56 7.28 0.39
CA GLU A 113 26.82 6.88 -0.25
C GLU A 113 26.47 6.25 -1.61
N ASN A 114 27.21 6.59 -2.69
CA ASN A 114 27.02 5.98 -4.02
C ASN A 114 25.56 5.97 -4.53
N ASN A 115 24.82 7.07 -4.30
CA ASN A 115 23.39 7.21 -4.65
C ASN A 115 22.43 6.26 -3.89
N GLU A 116 22.89 5.66 -2.81
CA GLU A 116 22.10 4.89 -1.87
C GLU A 116 21.87 5.67 -0.59
N TRP A 117 20.69 5.51 -0.02
CA TRP A 117 20.39 5.85 1.36
C TRP A 117 21.01 4.82 2.30
N ILE A 118 21.59 5.31 3.40
CA ILE A 118 22.15 4.49 4.48
C ILE A 118 21.31 4.68 5.73
N TYR A 119 20.86 3.56 6.30
CA TYR A 119 20.15 3.60 7.57
C TYR A 119 21.12 3.83 8.75
N LYS A 120 21.04 5.00 9.37
CA LYS A 120 21.97 5.49 10.41
C LYS A 120 22.22 4.57 11.62
N ARG A 121 21.31 3.64 11.93
CA ARG A 121 21.47 2.71 13.08
C ARG A 121 22.14 1.40 12.69
N ASN A 122 22.14 1.06 11.40
CA ASN A 122 22.82 -0.11 10.87
C ASN A 122 23.17 0.15 9.40
N ASN A 123 24.42 0.49 9.13
CA ASN A 123 24.88 0.92 7.80
C ASN A 123 24.91 -0.20 6.75
N GLN A 124 24.65 -1.45 7.15
CA GLN A 124 24.44 -2.57 6.24
C GLN A 124 23.04 -2.56 5.61
N ILE A 125 22.11 -1.80 6.17
CA ILE A 125 20.77 -1.60 5.61
C ILE A 125 20.82 -0.37 4.71
N LYS A 126 20.70 -0.62 3.40
CA LYS A 126 20.78 0.39 2.34
C LYS A 126 19.64 0.23 1.34
N ARG A 127 19.31 1.29 0.61
CA ARG A 127 18.43 1.28 -0.57
C ARG A 127 18.82 2.37 -1.56
N PRO A 128 18.60 2.19 -2.87
CA PRO A 128 18.72 3.28 -3.85
C PRO A 128 17.87 4.49 -3.47
N LEU A 129 18.38 5.71 -3.65
CA LEU A 129 17.63 6.94 -3.34
C LEU A 129 16.32 7.07 -4.13
N SER A 130 16.25 6.50 -5.33
CA SER A 130 15.03 6.42 -6.13
C SER A 130 13.92 5.56 -5.52
N GLU A 131 14.25 4.72 -4.54
CA GLU A 131 13.32 3.77 -3.94
C GLU A 131 12.85 4.17 -2.54
N ILE A 132 13.43 5.21 -1.94
CA ILE A 132 13.10 5.56 -0.54
C ILE A 132 11.85 6.42 -0.39
N GLY A 133 11.45 7.10 -1.46
CA GLY A 133 10.33 8.04 -1.44
C GLY A 133 9.22 7.67 -2.42
N ALA A 134 8.08 8.30 -2.22
CA ALA A 134 6.96 8.36 -3.15
C ALA A 134 6.44 9.81 -3.19
N ILE A 135 5.57 10.12 -4.14
CA ILE A 135 4.98 11.43 -4.33
C ILE A 135 3.46 11.26 -4.38
N THR A 136 2.72 12.13 -3.70
CA THR A 136 1.25 12.14 -3.78
C THR A 136 0.77 12.74 -5.10
N GLU A 137 -0.52 12.64 -5.40
CA GLU A 137 -1.14 13.33 -6.55
C GLU A 137 -0.99 14.86 -6.48
N ASP A 138 -0.85 15.40 -5.26
CA ASP A 138 -0.60 16.81 -4.97
C ASP A 138 0.90 17.18 -4.99
N ASP A 139 1.76 16.39 -5.64
CA ASP A 139 3.20 16.63 -5.73
C ASP A 139 3.93 16.78 -4.38
N ILE A 140 3.42 16.15 -3.31
CA ILE A 140 4.09 16.17 -2.00
C ILE A 140 4.99 14.92 -1.89
N PRO A 141 6.31 15.07 -1.87
CA PRO A 141 7.21 13.94 -1.68
C PRO A 141 7.18 13.48 -0.22
N TYR A 142 7.15 12.17 0.01
CA TYR A 142 7.18 11.56 1.34
C TYR A 142 8.01 10.28 1.35
N ILE A 143 8.55 9.93 2.51
CA ILE A 143 9.33 8.70 2.67
C ILE A 143 8.39 7.49 2.67
N LYS A 144 8.78 6.42 1.99
CA LYS A 144 7.98 5.21 1.91
C LYS A 144 7.72 4.61 3.30
N PRO A 145 6.53 4.03 3.51
CA PRO A 145 6.07 3.62 4.83
C PRO A 145 6.95 2.55 5.48
N GLU A 146 7.47 1.58 4.74
CA GLU A 146 8.35 0.54 5.28
C GLU A 146 9.65 1.13 5.83
N ILE A 147 10.16 2.21 5.23
CA ILE A 147 11.36 2.91 5.72
C ILE A 147 11.01 3.73 6.97
N GLN A 148 9.87 4.42 6.97
CA GLN A 148 9.41 5.17 8.14
C GLN A 148 9.14 4.24 9.34
N LEU A 149 8.58 3.06 9.09
CA LEU A 149 8.36 2.03 10.10
C LEU A 149 9.68 1.45 10.59
N LEU A 150 10.68 1.23 9.73
CA LEU A 150 12.02 0.86 10.19
C LEU A 150 12.61 1.91 11.16
N TYR A 151 12.43 3.21 10.89
CA TYR A 151 12.90 4.25 11.83
C TYR A 151 12.16 4.22 13.18
N LYS A 152 10.86 3.90 13.17
CA LYS A 152 10.02 3.78 14.38
C LYS A 152 10.34 2.51 15.19
N GLY A 153 10.32 1.35 14.55
CA GLY A 153 10.65 0.07 15.18
C GLY A 153 12.12 -0.03 15.60
N GLY A 154 13.01 0.58 14.82
CA GLY A 154 14.43 0.67 15.14
C GLY A 154 14.80 1.65 16.25
N SER A 155 13.83 2.34 16.86
CA SER A 155 14.04 3.23 18.00
C SER A 155 14.45 2.46 19.27
N SER A 156 15.12 3.12 20.21
CA SER A 156 15.44 2.52 21.52
C SER A 156 14.19 2.23 22.35
N VAL A 157 13.12 2.99 22.11
CA VAL A 157 11.80 2.78 22.71
C VAL A 157 10.76 2.82 21.60
N ILE A 158 9.97 1.75 21.49
CA ILE A 158 8.80 1.66 20.61
C ILE A 158 7.60 2.15 21.41
N ARG A 159 6.98 3.26 20.98
CA ARG A 159 5.82 3.84 21.67
C ARG A 159 4.54 3.15 21.22
N GLN A 160 3.48 3.24 22.01
CA GLN A 160 2.17 2.70 21.60
C GLN A 160 1.69 3.27 20.26
N LYS A 161 1.91 4.56 20.00
CA LYS A 161 1.57 5.17 18.70
C LYS A 161 2.34 4.56 17.53
N ASP A 162 3.57 4.07 17.76
CA ASP A 162 4.37 3.42 16.72
C ASP A 162 3.83 2.00 16.42
N ASN A 163 3.37 1.27 17.44
CA ASN A 163 2.65 -0.02 17.24
C ASN A 163 1.35 0.18 16.45
N ASN A 164 0.54 1.18 16.84
CA ASN A 164 -0.70 1.50 16.15
C ASN A 164 -0.44 1.93 14.69
N ASP A 165 0.65 2.64 14.44
CA ASP A 165 1.08 3.02 13.09
C ASP A 165 1.47 1.76 12.28
N LEU A 166 2.20 0.79 12.84
CA LEU A 166 2.49 -0.49 12.16
C LEU A 166 1.21 -1.26 11.79
N GLU A 167 0.33 -1.50 12.77
CA GLU A 167 -0.90 -2.29 12.58
C GLU A 167 -1.80 -1.68 11.50
N ARG A 168 -1.87 -0.36 11.43
CA ARG A 168 -2.65 0.37 10.41
C ARG A 168 -2.06 0.24 9.02
N MET A 169 -0.74 0.23 8.91
CA MET A 169 -0.04 0.19 7.62
C MET A 169 0.04 -1.22 7.03
N LEU A 170 0.19 -2.25 7.87
CA LEU A 170 0.34 -3.64 7.43
C LEU A 170 -0.72 -4.12 6.41
N PRO A 171 -2.03 -3.81 6.55
CA PRO A 171 -3.03 -4.16 5.53
C PRO A 171 -2.85 -3.49 4.17
N ILE A 172 -2.21 -2.32 4.12
CA ILE A 172 -2.04 -1.55 2.88
C ILE A 172 -0.65 -1.63 2.28
N LEU A 173 0.36 -2.09 3.03
CA LEU A 173 1.68 -2.36 2.47
C LEU A 173 1.63 -3.46 1.40
N LYS A 174 2.53 -3.37 0.43
CA LYS A 174 2.81 -4.46 -0.49
C LYS A 174 3.56 -5.57 0.24
N ARG A 175 3.48 -6.79 -0.28
CA ARG A 175 4.16 -7.94 0.30
C ARG A 175 5.66 -7.77 0.37
N ASP A 176 6.28 -7.22 -0.67
CA ASP A 176 7.73 -7.02 -0.71
C ASP A 176 8.19 -5.88 0.22
N GLU A 177 7.34 -4.87 0.44
CA GLU A 177 7.58 -3.81 1.43
C GLU A 177 7.56 -4.38 2.86
N MET A 178 6.58 -5.22 3.18
CA MET A 178 6.53 -5.94 4.47
C MET A 178 7.73 -6.87 4.66
N LYS A 179 8.08 -7.64 3.63
CA LYS A 179 9.26 -8.53 3.67
C LYS A 179 10.55 -7.75 3.89
N TRP A 180 10.71 -6.62 3.20
CA TRP A 180 11.86 -5.77 3.38
C TRP A 180 11.93 -5.21 4.81
N LEU A 181 10.81 -4.71 5.35
CA LEU A 181 10.75 -4.23 6.73
C LEU A 181 11.12 -5.34 7.73
N HIS A 182 10.55 -6.53 7.55
CA HIS A 182 10.87 -7.70 8.37
C HIS A 182 12.36 -8.03 8.31
N HIS A 183 12.94 -8.09 7.11
CA HIS A 183 14.37 -8.37 6.92
C HIS A 183 15.26 -7.30 7.56
N ALA A 184 14.95 -6.02 7.35
CA ALA A 184 15.71 -4.90 7.90
C ALA A 184 15.71 -4.89 9.44
N LEU A 185 14.54 -5.09 10.08
CA LEU A 185 14.44 -5.21 11.53
C LEU A 185 15.16 -6.46 12.05
N SER A 186 15.01 -7.58 11.35
CA SER A 186 15.68 -8.83 11.68
C SER A 186 17.22 -8.68 11.65
N GLN A 187 17.74 -7.96 10.66
CA GLN A 187 19.17 -7.65 10.53
C GLN A 187 19.66 -6.66 11.59
N GLN A 188 18.87 -5.64 11.96
CA GLN A 188 19.25 -4.69 13.01
C GLN A 188 19.32 -5.33 14.39
N PHE A 189 18.39 -6.25 14.71
CA PHE A 189 18.22 -6.77 16.07
C PHE A 189 18.53 -8.26 16.19
N ASN A 190 19.29 -8.85 15.27
CA ASN A 190 19.64 -10.27 15.27
C ASN A 190 18.41 -11.20 15.47
N ARG A 191 17.31 -10.89 14.78
CA ARG A 191 16.01 -11.59 14.85
C ARG A 191 15.22 -11.43 16.16
N GLU A 192 15.65 -10.57 17.07
CA GLU A 192 14.97 -10.31 18.35
C GLU A 192 14.26 -8.95 18.33
N HIS A 193 13.07 -8.88 17.74
CA HIS A 193 12.29 -7.65 17.70
C HIS A 193 10.78 -7.91 17.75
N PRO A 194 9.99 -7.18 18.56
CA PRO A 194 8.58 -7.48 18.82
C PRO A 194 7.70 -7.45 17.57
N TRP A 195 8.05 -6.63 16.57
CA TRP A 195 7.27 -6.56 15.33
C TRP A 195 7.51 -7.71 14.36
N LEU A 196 8.57 -8.53 14.53
CA LEU A 196 8.88 -9.57 13.55
C LEU A 196 7.76 -10.59 13.43
N GLN A 197 7.23 -11.05 14.57
CA GLN A 197 6.10 -11.98 14.58
C GLN A 197 4.86 -11.36 13.93
N ILE A 198 4.52 -10.11 14.29
CA ILE A 198 3.35 -9.39 13.75
C ILE A 198 3.43 -9.25 12.22
N ILE A 199 4.60 -8.85 11.70
CA ILE A 199 4.81 -8.69 10.26
C ILE A 199 4.77 -10.05 9.56
N ASN A 200 5.40 -11.07 10.14
CA ASN A 200 5.40 -12.43 9.58
C ASN A 200 3.99 -13.03 9.54
N ASP A 201 3.23 -12.91 10.62
CA ASP A 201 1.83 -13.37 10.69
C ASP A 201 0.98 -12.67 9.62
N LYS A 202 1.19 -11.36 9.43
CA LYS A 202 0.52 -10.64 8.36
C LYS A 202 0.90 -11.14 6.98
N ILE A 203 2.19 -11.39 6.71
CA ILE A 203 2.65 -11.93 5.43
C ILE A 203 2.05 -13.33 5.19
N GLN A 204 1.96 -14.16 6.24
CA GLN A 204 1.36 -15.49 6.16
C GLN A 204 -0.16 -15.46 5.98
N SER A 205 -0.83 -14.39 6.44
CA SER A 205 -2.28 -14.21 6.22
C SER A 205 -2.63 -13.73 4.81
N LEU A 206 -1.64 -13.36 4.00
CA LEU A 206 -1.87 -12.95 2.60
C LEU A 206 -2.19 -14.19 1.74
N PRO A 207 -2.94 -14.03 0.64
CA PRO A 207 -3.23 -15.14 -0.24
C PRO A 207 -1.95 -15.80 -0.77
N SER A 208 -1.82 -17.09 -0.56
CA SER A 208 -0.73 -17.89 -1.10
C SER A 208 -0.86 -17.99 -2.62
N HIS A 209 -2.07 -18.21 -3.14
CA HIS A 209 -2.31 -18.24 -4.57
C HIS A 209 -3.71 -17.74 -4.88
N ALA A 210 -3.77 -16.54 -5.46
CA ALA A 210 -5.03 -15.95 -5.90
C ALA A 210 -5.33 -16.32 -7.35
N LEU A 211 -6.58 -16.64 -7.67
CA LEU A 211 -7.09 -16.83 -9.02
C LEU A 211 -8.07 -15.72 -9.38
N VAL A 212 -7.86 -15.03 -10.49
CA VAL A 212 -8.77 -13.99 -10.98
C VAL A 212 -9.37 -14.40 -12.33
N ILE A 213 -10.69 -14.42 -12.43
CA ILE A 213 -11.43 -14.69 -13.66
C ILE A 213 -11.99 -13.38 -14.22
N GLY A 214 -11.60 -13.04 -15.45
CA GLY A 214 -11.90 -11.74 -16.05
C GLY A 214 -10.92 -10.62 -15.62
N GLY A 215 -9.73 -11.01 -15.17
CA GLY A 215 -8.74 -10.11 -14.56
C GLY A 215 -8.07 -9.10 -15.50
N THR A 216 -8.25 -9.20 -16.82
CA THR A 216 -7.64 -8.25 -17.78
C THR A 216 -8.59 -7.13 -18.24
N GLY A 217 -9.83 -7.13 -17.74
CA GLY A 217 -10.86 -6.13 -18.04
C GLY A 217 -11.18 -5.25 -16.83
N MET A 218 -12.44 -5.26 -16.37
CA MET A 218 -12.91 -4.44 -15.24
C MET A 218 -12.19 -4.75 -13.91
N LEU A 219 -11.52 -5.89 -13.83
CA LEU A 219 -10.74 -6.35 -12.66
C LEU A 219 -9.22 -6.17 -12.84
N SER A 220 -8.75 -5.36 -13.80
CA SER A 220 -7.32 -5.14 -14.04
C SER A 220 -6.59 -4.61 -12.82
N GLU A 221 -7.12 -3.55 -12.20
CA GLU A 221 -6.49 -2.94 -11.04
C GLU A 221 -6.56 -3.85 -9.80
N ALA A 222 -7.66 -4.61 -9.64
CA ALA A 222 -7.75 -5.65 -8.61
C ALA A 222 -6.70 -6.77 -8.82
N SER A 223 -6.41 -7.13 -10.06
CA SER A 223 -5.39 -8.13 -10.39
C SER A 223 -3.98 -7.64 -10.09
N LEU A 224 -3.67 -6.37 -10.43
CA LEU A 224 -2.40 -5.73 -10.07
C LEU A 224 -2.24 -5.60 -8.55
N TRP A 225 -3.32 -5.22 -7.86
CA TRP A 225 -3.34 -5.13 -6.40
C TRP A 225 -3.06 -6.47 -5.72
N LEU A 226 -3.62 -7.57 -6.24
CA LEU A 226 -3.30 -8.93 -5.78
C LEU A 226 -1.85 -9.32 -6.11
N ALA A 227 -1.34 -8.95 -7.27
CA ALA A 227 0.05 -9.27 -7.64
C ALA A 227 1.06 -8.66 -6.66
N ASP A 228 0.76 -7.49 -6.12
CA ASP A 228 1.56 -6.84 -5.07
C ASP A 228 1.38 -7.46 -3.67
N ARG A 229 0.37 -8.31 -3.45
CA ARG A 229 -0.05 -8.78 -2.12
C ARG A 229 -0.20 -10.29 -1.96
N SER A 230 -0.02 -11.08 -3.01
CA SER A 230 -0.10 -12.54 -2.96
C SER A 230 1.25 -13.19 -3.23
N ASN A 231 1.46 -14.45 -2.82
CA ASN A 231 2.68 -15.15 -3.23
C ASN A 231 2.65 -15.48 -4.73
N LYS A 232 1.46 -15.81 -5.25
CA LYS A 232 1.17 -16.14 -6.65
C LYS A 232 -0.18 -15.58 -7.05
N VAL A 233 -0.31 -15.15 -8.31
CA VAL A 233 -1.59 -14.74 -8.89
C VAL A 233 -1.74 -15.40 -10.26
N SER A 234 -2.77 -16.21 -10.44
CA SER A 234 -3.15 -16.74 -11.76
C SER A 234 -4.31 -15.93 -12.32
N ILE A 235 -4.24 -15.56 -13.60
CA ILE A 235 -5.25 -14.70 -14.22
C ILE A 235 -5.83 -15.39 -15.45
N ILE A 236 -7.13 -15.67 -15.43
CA ILE A 236 -7.86 -16.21 -16.56
C ILE A 236 -8.40 -15.07 -17.43
N ALA A 237 -8.00 -15.08 -18.70
CA ALA A 237 -8.55 -14.21 -19.73
C ALA A 237 -8.43 -14.84 -21.12
N ARG A 238 -9.26 -14.39 -22.06
CA ARG A 238 -9.25 -14.86 -23.45
C ARG A 238 -8.43 -13.98 -24.41
N ASP A 239 -8.12 -12.75 -24.02
CA ASP A 239 -7.47 -11.75 -24.86
C ASP A 239 -5.97 -11.64 -24.52
N GLN A 240 -5.12 -12.06 -25.46
CA GLN A 240 -3.67 -12.02 -25.34
C GLN A 240 -3.14 -10.59 -25.11
N SER A 241 -3.61 -9.63 -25.91
CA SER A 241 -3.09 -8.25 -25.89
C SER A 241 -3.41 -7.56 -24.56
N LYS A 242 -4.62 -7.76 -24.05
CA LYS A 242 -4.99 -7.24 -22.71
C LYS A 242 -4.19 -7.90 -21.59
N MET A 243 -3.87 -9.18 -21.71
CA MET A 243 -3.01 -9.88 -20.75
C MET A 243 -1.58 -9.29 -20.75
N GLU A 244 -0.99 -9.11 -21.92
CA GLU A 244 0.35 -8.50 -22.06
C GLU A 244 0.38 -7.07 -21.51
N SER A 245 -0.65 -6.27 -21.79
CA SER A 245 -0.79 -4.92 -21.24
C SER A 245 -0.85 -4.93 -19.70
N LEU A 246 -1.61 -5.86 -19.12
CA LEU A 246 -1.69 -6.03 -17.67
C LEU A 246 -0.33 -6.42 -17.06
N ILE A 247 0.37 -7.40 -17.65
CA ILE A 247 1.69 -7.84 -17.19
C ILE A 247 2.71 -6.72 -17.28
N THR A 248 2.67 -5.91 -18.35
CA THR A 248 3.58 -4.76 -18.54
C THR A 248 3.35 -3.68 -17.48
N LYS A 249 2.11 -3.50 -17.02
CA LYS A 249 1.79 -2.58 -15.92
C LYS A 249 2.22 -3.11 -14.55
N ALA A 250 2.33 -4.43 -14.41
CA ALA A 250 2.80 -5.03 -13.17
C ALA A 250 4.32 -4.81 -13.00
N ASN A 251 4.79 -4.87 -11.75
CA ASN A 251 6.23 -4.89 -11.50
C ASN A 251 6.88 -6.07 -12.26
N TYR A 252 8.11 -5.91 -12.75
CA TYR A 252 8.81 -6.96 -13.51
C TYR A 252 8.91 -8.29 -12.74
N SER A 253 8.98 -8.24 -11.41
CA SER A 253 9.01 -9.40 -10.51
C SER A 253 7.64 -9.87 -10.03
N ALA A 254 6.54 -9.31 -10.56
CA ALA A 254 5.19 -9.64 -10.14
C ALA A 254 4.90 -11.13 -10.38
N PRO A 255 4.32 -11.85 -9.42
CA PRO A 255 4.16 -13.29 -9.48
C PRO A 255 2.92 -13.72 -10.29
N ILE A 256 2.73 -13.13 -11.48
CA ILE A 256 1.56 -13.34 -12.34
C ILE A 256 1.77 -14.56 -13.25
N THR A 257 0.81 -15.48 -13.26
CA THR A 257 0.71 -16.62 -14.18
C THR A 257 -0.48 -16.42 -15.11
N PRO A 258 -0.26 -16.09 -16.40
CA PRO A 258 -1.34 -15.90 -17.35
C PRO A 258 -1.96 -17.24 -17.76
N LEU A 259 -3.29 -17.35 -17.63
CA LEU A 259 -4.08 -18.51 -18.06
C LEU A 259 -4.97 -18.09 -19.22
N LEU A 260 -4.44 -18.23 -20.44
CA LEU A 260 -5.18 -17.86 -21.65
C LEU A 260 -6.18 -18.95 -22.03
N VAL A 261 -7.44 -18.71 -21.69
CA VAL A 261 -8.55 -19.63 -21.91
C VAL A 261 -9.86 -18.85 -21.84
N ASP A 262 -10.81 -19.20 -22.70
CA ASP A 262 -12.20 -18.81 -22.50
C ASP A 262 -12.80 -19.72 -21.42
N TYR A 263 -13.26 -19.16 -20.30
CA TYR A 263 -13.77 -19.96 -19.18
C TYR A 263 -15.02 -20.76 -19.53
N THR A 264 -15.64 -20.52 -20.69
CA THR A 264 -16.74 -21.35 -21.20
C THR A 264 -16.25 -22.70 -21.78
N ASP A 265 -14.97 -22.82 -22.14
CA ASP A 265 -14.33 -24.09 -22.49
C ASP A 265 -13.99 -24.88 -21.22
N SER A 266 -14.90 -25.78 -20.84
CA SER A 266 -14.78 -26.56 -19.61
C SER A 266 -13.54 -27.46 -19.55
N ALA A 267 -13.12 -28.03 -20.69
CA ALA A 267 -11.98 -28.94 -20.72
C ALA A 267 -10.68 -28.16 -20.57
N MET A 268 -10.51 -27.09 -21.36
CA MET A 268 -9.33 -26.23 -21.25
C MET A 268 -9.25 -25.51 -19.90
N LEU A 269 -10.38 -25.02 -19.38
CA LEU A 269 -10.42 -24.34 -18.08
C LEU A 269 -9.90 -25.27 -16.98
N LYS A 270 -10.39 -26.50 -16.95
CA LYS A 270 -9.98 -27.53 -15.98
C LYS A 270 -8.48 -27.82 -16.08
N ASP A 271 -7.95 -28.01 -17.30
CA ASP A 271 -6.53 -28.31 -17.49
C ASP A 271 -5.64 -27.13 -17.08
N LYS A 272 -6.06 -25.89 -17.39
CA LYS A 272 -5.34 -24.68 -16.97
C LYS A 272 -5.32 -24.50 -15.46
N ILE A 273 -6.44 -24.72 -14.77
CA ILE A 273 -6.52 -24.64 -13.31
C ILE A 273 -5.64 -25.72 -12.67
N ARG A 274 -5.71 -26.96 -13.15
CA ARG A 274 -4.84 -28.04 -12.63
C ARG A 274 -3.36 -27.73 -12.80
N SER A 275 -2.98 -27.28 -14.00
CA SER A 275 -1.60 -26.90 -14.29
C SER A 275 -1.14 -25.75 -13.39
N CYS A 276 -1.98 -24.75 -13.14
CA CYS A 276 -1.60 -23.62 -12.30
C CYS A 276 -1.48 -24.02 -10.83
N ILE A 277 -2.37 -24.88 -10.32
CA ILE A 277 -2.27 -25.42 -8.95
C ILE A 277 -0.99 -26.24 -8.81
N HIS A 278 -0.65 -27.08 -9.79
CA HIS A 278 0.59 -27.86 -9.77
C HIS A 278 1.84 -26.97 -9.77
N GLN A 279 1.82 -25.88 -10.56
CA GLN A 279 2.96 -24.97 -10.69
C GLN A 279 3.12 -24.02 -9.47
N ASN A 280 2.01 -23.50 -8.94
CA ASN A 280 2.02 -22.38 -8.00
C ASN A 280 1.53 -22.75 -6.60
N GLY A 281 1.01 -23.96 -6.40
CA GLY A 281 0.40 -24.42 -5.16
C GLY A 281 -1.12 -24.23 -5.09
N PRO A 282 -1.75 -24.67 -4.00
CA PRO A 282 -3.20 -24.61 -3.81
C PRO A 282 -3.73 -23.18 -3.89
N ILE A 283 -4.90 -23.00 -4.50
CA ILE A 283 -5.58 -21.70 -4.58
C ILE A 283 -6.38 -21.50 -3.29
N ASP A 284 -6.19 -20.36 -2.62
CA ASP A 284 -6.89 -20.01 -1.37
C ASP A 284 -7.80 -18.78 -1.52
N LEU A 285 -7.67 -18.03 -2.62
CA LEU A 285 -8.53 -16.91 -2.96
C LEU A 285 -8.93 -16.93 -4.44
N VAL A 286 -10.22 -16.82 -4.71
CA VAL A 286 -10.78 -16.67 -6.06
C VAL A 286 -11.58 -15.37 -6.14
N ILE A 287 -11.31 -14.57 -7.17
CA ILE A 287 -12.17 -13.44 -7.59
C ILE A 287 -12.76 -13.79 -8.95
N ALA A 288 -14.08 -13.95 -9.00
CA ALA A 288 -14.76 -14.46 -10.18
C ALA A 288 -15.76 -13.46 -10.72
N TRP A 289 -15.49 -12.88 -11.89
CA TRP A 289 -16.50 -12.24 -12.72
C TRP A 289 -16.88 -13.18 -13.88
N ILE A 290 -18.01 -13.86 -13.70
CA ILE A 290 -18.49 -14.92 -14.59
C ILE A 290 -19.95 -14.59 -14.94
N HIS A 291 -20.31 -14.63 -16.23
CA HIS A 291 -21.68 -14.30 -16.65
C HIS A 291 -22.67 -15.42 -16.27
N SER A 292 -23.89 -15.06 -15.90
CA SER A 292 -24.93 -16.00 -15.40
C SER A 292 -25.26 -17.16 -16.35
N ASN A 293 -24.93 -17.04 -17.64
CA ASN A 293 -25.25 -18.02 -18.67
C ASN A 293 -24.07 -18.95 -19.00
N SER A 294 -22.93 -18.84 -18.32
CA SER A 294 -21.77 -19.67 -18.64
C SER A 294 -21.77 -20.99 -17.89
N ASN A 295 -21.72 -22.07 -18.68
CA ASN A 295 -21.51 -23.46 -18.30
C ASN A 295 -20.50 -23.61 -17.15
N ASN A 296 -20.94 -24.20 -16.04
CA ASN A 296 -20.18 -24.92 -15.00
C ASN A 296 -18.81 -24.36 -14.55
N ALA A 297 -18.43 -23.13 -14.87
CA ALA A 297 -17.07 -22.64 -14.64
C ALA A 297 -16.75 -22.55 -13.15
N LEU A 298 -17.70 -22.04 -12.35
CA LEU A 298 -17.59 -22.06 -10.89
C LEU A 298 -17.56 -23.49 -10.32
N ASP A 299 -18.27 -24.43 -10.95
CA ASP A 299 -18.26 -25.84 -10.52
C ASP A 299 -16.90 -26.48 -10.77
N ILE A 300 -16.28 -26.18 -11.91
CA ILE A 300 -14.94 -26.66 -12.26
C ILE A 300 -13.91 -26.04 -11.31
N ILE A 301 -14.02 -24.73 -11.05
CA ILE A 301 -13.15 -24.04 -10.11
C ILE A 301 -13.27 -24.66 -8.72
N ASP A 302 -14.48 -24.77 -8.18
CA ASP A 302 -14.70 -25.41 -6.88
C ASP A 302 -14.15 -26.83 -6.87
N TRP A 303 -14.48 -27.66 -7.87
CA TRP A 303 -14.04 -29.04 -7.91
C TRP A 303 -12.52 -29.19 -7.95
N GLU A 304 -11.81 -28.35 -8.70
CA GLU A 304 -10.35 -28.45 -8.80
C GLU A 304 -9.63 -27.77 -7.62
N VAL A 305 -10.17 -26.67 -7.08
CA VAL A 305 -9.61 -25.98 -5.90
C VAL A 305 -9.82 -26.80 -4.62
N SER A 306 -11.03 -27.31 -4.40
CA SER A 306 -11.41 -28.04 -3.18
C SER A 306 -10.69 -29.40 -3.01
N LYS A 307 -9.94 -29.87 -4.02
CA LYS A 307 -9.06 -31.05 -3.89
C LYS A 307 -7.80 -30.78 -3.09
N GLU A 308 -7.28 -29.56 -3.18
CA GLU A 308 -5.99 -29.17 -2.60
C GLU A 308 -6.15 -28.14 -1.48
N SER A 309 -7.28 -27.43 -1.44
CA SER A 309 -7.59 -26.42 -0.43
C SER A 309 -8.92 -26.75 0.26
N SER A 310 -8.86 -27.12 1.54
CA SER A 310 -10.05 -27.37 2.36
C SER A 310 -10.73 -26.09 2.89
N ASP A 311 -10.03 -24.95 2.81
CA ASP A 311 -10.54 -23.64 3.23
C ASP A 311 -10.07 -22.58 2.22
N TRP A 312 -10.99 -22.11 1.37
CA TRP A 312 -10.70 -21.10 0.35
C TRP A 312 -11.85 -20.10 0.20
N LYS A 313 -11.53 -18.89 -0.23
CA LYS A 313 -12.49 -17.77 -0.33
C LYS A 313 -12.88 -17.52 -1.79
N LEU A 314 -14.18 -17.39 -2.06
CA LEU A 314 -14.70 -16.94 -3.37
C LEU A 314 -15.35 -15.57 -3.23
N TYR A 315 -14.82 -14.56 -3.90
CA TYR A 315 -15.52 -13.29 -4.15
C TYR A 315 -16.18 -13.35 -5.53
N HIS A 316 -17.48 -13.61 -5.54
CA HIS A 316 -18.27 -13.66 -6.76
C HIS A 316 -18.80 -12.26 -7.11
N ILE A 317 -18.38 -11.76 -8.27
CA ILE A 317 -18.79 -10.46 -8.81
C ILE A 317 -20.10 -10.62 -9.58
N LEU A 318 -21.15 -9.97 -9.08
CA LEU A 318 -22.53 -10.14 -9.51
C LEU A 318 -23.09 -8.84 -10.11
N GLY A 319 -24.00 -8.97 -11.07
CA GLY A 319 -24.67 -7.82 -11.67
C GLY A 319 -25.73 -7.19 -10.76
N SER A 320 -26.17 -5.99 -11.12
CA SER A 320 -27.17 -5.23 -10.35
C SER A 320 -28.51 -5.96 -10.22
N SER A 321 -28.90 -6.78 -11.19
CA SER A 321 -30.16 -7.54 -11.18
C SER A 321 -30.08 -8.88 -10.44
N SER A 322 -28.92 -9.25 -9.90
CA SER A 322 -28.73 -10.56 -9.26
C SER A 322 -29.47 -10.67 -7.93
N ASN A 323 -30.16 -11.80 -7.71
CA ASN A 323 -30.75 -12.14 -6.41
C ASN A 323 -29.67 -12.73 -5.49
N LEU A 324 -29.11 -11.90 -4.60
CA LEU A 324 -28.00 -12.32 -3.75
C LEU A 324 -28.35 -13.51 -2.85
N THR A 325 -29.54 -13.50 -2.24
CA THR A 325 -29.98 -14.53 -1.30
C THR A 325 -30.07 -15.88 -1.99
N GLN A 326 -30.77 -15.95 -3.13
CA GLN A 326 -30.94 -17.18 -3.89
C GLN A 326 -29.59 -17.74 -4.36
N ILE A 327 -28.71 -16.88 -4.89
CA ILE A 327 -27.39 -17.28 -5.37
C ILE A 327 -26.54 -17.80 -4.20
N LYS A 328 -26.57 -17.11 -3.04
CA LYS A 328 -25.83 -17.52 -1.86
C LYS A 328 -26.28 -18.87 -1.33
N GLU A 329 -27.59 -19.08 -1.20
CA GLU A 329 -28.15 -20.37 -0.76
C GLU A 329 -27.77 -21.52 -1.69
N ALA A 330 -27.80 -21.29 -3.00
CA ALA A 330 -27.37 -22.28 -3.98
C ALA A 330 -25.87 -22.58 -3.87
N ALA A 331 -25.03 -21.54 -3.74
CA ALA A 331 -23.58 -21.68 -3.62
C ALA A 331 -23.19 -22.43 -2.34
N LEU A 332 -23.79 -22.10 -1.19
CA LEU A 332 -23.50 -22.76 0.09
C LEU A 332 -23.88 -24.25 0.10
N LYS A 333 -24.91 -24.65 -0.66
CA LYS A 333 -25.26 -26.06 -0.84
C LYS A 333 -24.30 -26.78 -1.78
N LYS A 334 -23.78 -26.09 -2.79
CA LYS A 334 -22.98 -26.67 -3.86
C LYS A 334 -21.48 -26.75 -3.52
N TYR A 335 -20.97 -25.77 -2.76
CA TYR A 335 -19.54 -25.59 -2.48
C TYR A 335 -19.28 -25.58 -0.96
N PRO A 336 -19.40 -26.72 -0.26
CA PRO A 336 -19.38 -26.76 1.20
C PRO A 336 -18.04 -26.34 1.86
N GLY A 337 -16.92 -26.40 1.13
CA GLY A 337 -15.59 -25.96 1.58
C GLY A 337 -15.23 -24.52 1.19
N CYS A 338 -16.15 -23.80 0.54
CA CYS A 338 -15.93 -22.46 0.04
C CYS A 338 -16.51 -21.40 1.00
N GLN A 339 -15.67 -20.47 1.45
CA GLN A 339 -16.13 -19.23 2.07
C GLN A 339 -16.71 -18.31 1.00
N TYR A 340 -17.99 -18.50 0.67
CA TYR A 340 -18.68 -17.79 -0.39
C TYR A 340 -19.02 -16.33 0.00
N ARG A 341 -18.53 -15.38 -0.80
CA ARG A 341 -18.67 -13.94 -0.61
C ARG A 341 -19.16 -13.28 -1.89
N GLN A 342 -19.88 -12.18 -1.76
CA GLN A 342 -20.57 -11.53 -2.88
C GLN A 342 -20.16 -10.07 -3.01
N VAL A 343 -19.84 -9.65 -4.24
CA VAL A 343 -19.69 -8.24 -4.60
C VAL A 343 -20.72 -7.92 -5.68
N GLN A 344 -21.71 -7.09 -5.36
CA GLN A 344 -22.76 -6.71 -6.29
C GLN A 344 -22.46 -5.35 -6.92
N LEU A 345 -22.43 -5.33 -8.24
CA LEU A 345 -22.21 -4.12 -9.03
C LEU A 345 -23.54 -3.38 -9.20
N GLY A 346 -23.58 -2.13 -8.72
CA GLY A 346 -24.68 -1.20 -8.93
C GLY A 346 -24.39 -0.19 -10.03
N PHE A 347 -24.88 1.03 -9.84
CA PHE A 347 -24.67 2.20 -10.69
C PHE A 347 -24.41 3.44 -9.83
N ILE A 348 -23.97 4.53 -10.44
CA ILE A 348 -23.79 5.82 -9.76
C ILE A 348 -24.98 6.73 -10.11
N LEU A 349 -25.53 7.37 -9.08
CA LEU A 349 -26.51 8.45 -9.23
C LEU A 349 -25.76 9.77 -9.32
N GLU A 350 -25.90 10.43 -10.46
CA GLU A 350 -25.53 11.84 -10.62
C GLU A 350 -26.77 12.72 -10.41
N LYS A 351 -26.58 14.05 -10.37
CA LYS A 351 -27.67 14.98 -10.04
C LYS A 351 -28.89 14.82 -10.96
N GLU A 352 -28.66 14.59 -12.25
CA GLU A 352 -29.74 14.54 -13.25
C GLU A 352 -29.86 13.21 -14.01
N HIS A 353 -28.87 12.32 -13.92
CA HIS A 353 -28.88 11.04 -14.60
C HIS A 353 -28.13 9.98 -13.78
N SER A 354 -28.10 8.75 -14.28
CA SER A 354 -27.31 7.66 -13.72
C SER A 354 -26.33 7.14 -14.74
N ARG A 355 -25.24 6.52 -14.27
CA ARG A 355 -24.25 5.89 -15.13
C ARG A 355 -23.75 4.57 -14.56
N TRP A 356 -23.24 3.73 -15.45
CA TRP A 356 -22.50 2.54 -15.05
C TRP A 356 -21.23 2.90 -14.27
N LEU A 357 -20.80 1.97 -13.43
CA LEU A 357 -19.51 2.04 -12.75
C LEU A 357 -18.38 1.99 -13.78
N THR A 358 -17.33 2.75 -13.52
CA THR A 358 -16.06 2.65 -14.24
C THR A 358 -15.29 1.40 -13.81
N ASN A 359 -14.33 0.95 -14.63
CA ASN A 359 -13.44 -0.16 -14.25
C ASN A 359 -12.67 0.12 -12.95
N GLN A 360 -12.31 1.38 -12.72
CA GLN A 360 -11.62 1.81 -11.50
C GLN A 360 -12.54 1.65 -10.28
N GLU A 361 -13.76 2.20 -10.32
CA GLU A 361 -14.75 2.06 -9.22
C GLU A 361 -15.07 0.60 -8.91
N ILE A 362 -15.15 -0.26 -9.94
CA ILE A 362 -15.35 -1.71 -9.77
C ILE A 362 -14.15 -2.33 -9.07
N SER A 363 -12.93 -2.13 -9.59
CA SER A 363 -11.73 -2.71 -9.00
C SER A 363 -11.50 -2.23 -7.56
N GLU A 364 -11.66 -0.94 -7.28
CA GLU A 364 -11.54 -0.38 -5.92
C GLU A 364 -12.55 -0.99 -4.95
N GLY A 365 -13.81 -1.14 -5.37
CA GLY A 365 -14.83 -1.77 -4.52
C GLY A 365 -14.57 -3.27 -4.29
N VAL A 366 -13.99 -3.98 -5.27
CA VAL A 366 -13.55 -5.38 -5.11
C VAL A 366 -12.36 -5.46 -4.16
N ILE A 367 -11.36 -4.60 -4.32
CA ILE A 367 -10.21 -4.50 -3.43
C ILE A 367 -10.67 -4.24 -1.99
N ASP A 368 -11.57 -3.28 -1.78
CA ASP A 368 -12.15 -2.98 -0.46
C ASP A 368 -12.88 -4.19 0.15
N ALA A 369 -13.60 -4.97 -0.67
CA ALA A 369 -14.25 -6.19 -0.22
C ALA A 369 -13.24 -7.25 0.25
N VAL A 370 -12.17 -7.47 -0.54
CA VAL A 370 -11.13 -8.46 -0.23
C VAL A 370 -10.29 -8.03 0.97
N ALA A 371 -9.80 -6.79 0.96
CA ALA A 371 -8.90 -6.25 1.99
C ALA A 371 -9.53 -6.18 3.38
N ASN A 372 -10.85 -5.95 3.45
CA ASN A 372 -11.60 -5.85 4.71
C ASN A 372 -12.44 -7.09 4.99
N GLU A 373 -12.20 -8.20 4.28
CA GLU A 373 -12.92 -9.45 4.42
C GLU A 373 -14.45 -9.30 4.48
N LYS A 374 -15.02 -8.51 3.58
CA LYS A 374 -16.48 -8.31 3.52
C LYS A 374 -17.16 -9.57 3.00
N SER A 375 -18.23 -10.01 3.67
CA SER A 375 -19.04 -11.14 3.21
C SER A 375 -19.96 -10.74 2.05
N VAL A 376 -20.46 -9.50 2.09
CA VAL A 376 -21.26 -8.87 1.03
C VAL A 376 -20.80 -7.42 0.87
N LYS A 377 -20.62 -6.98 -0.37
CA LYS A 377 -20.30 -5.60 -0.74
C LYS A 377 -21.16 -5.17 -1.91
N VAL A 378 -21.77 -3.99 -1.83
CA VAL A 378 -22.39 -3.30 -2.98
C VAL A 378 -21.44 -2.18 -3.41
N ILE A 379 -21.20 -2.06 -4.71
CA ILE A 379 -20.44 -0.96 -5.32
C ILE A 379 -21.44 -0.04 -6.03
N GLY A 380 -21.45 1.25 -5.69
CA GLY A 380 -22.49 2.19 -6.13
C GLY A 380 -23.81 2.01 -5.37
N THR A 381 -24.93 2.22 -6.05
CA THR A 381 -26.29 1.97 -5.53
C THR A 381 -27.05 0.98 -6.42
N LEU A 382 -28.05 0.31 -5.84
CA LEU A 382 -29.00 -0.55 -6.55
C LEU A 382 -30.36 0.14 -6.76
N GLU A 383 -30.61 1.21 -6.01
CA GLU A 383 -31.89 1.92 -5.98
C GLU A 383 -31.69 3.43 -6.22
N PRO A 384 -32.71 4.11 -6.79
CA PRO A 384 -34.00 3.54 -7.20
C PRO A 384 -33.89 2.81 -8.55
N TRP A 385 -34.55 1.64 -8.69
CA TRP A 385 -34.38 0.74 -9.85
C TRP A 385 -34.79 1.36 -11.19
N ASP A 386 -35.76 2.27 -11.18
CA ASP A 386 -36.20 3.05 -12.35
C ASP A 386 -35.10 3.95 -12.92
N ARG A 387 -34.08 4.28 -12.11
CA ARG A 387 -32.89 5.02 -12.52
C ARG A 387 -31.72 4.13 -12.88
N ARG A 388 -31.89 2.82 -13.04
CA ARG A 388 -30.82 1.96 -13.54
C ARG A 388 -30.54 2.28 -15.02
N PRO A 389 -29.29 2.55 -15.43
CA PRO A 389 -28.94 2.89 -16.81
C PRO A 389 -29.29 1.83 -17.86
#